data_AF-A0A7C5MBE4-F1
#
_entry.id   AF-A0A7C5MBE4-F1
#
_cell.length_a   1.000
_cell.length_b   1.000
_cell.length_c   1.000
_cell.angle_alpha   90.00
_cell.angle_beta   90.00
_cell.angle_gamma   90.00
#
_symmetry.space_group_name_H-M   'P 1'
#
loop_
_entity.id
_entity.type
_entity.pdbx_description
1 polymer ?
#
loop_
_entity_poly.entity_id
_entity_poly.type
_entity_poly.pdbx_seq_one_letter_code
_entity_poly.pdbx_strand_id
1 'polypeptide(L)'
;MVSNVLMKKGITCILIIAMSFFAIYLIHYMQGFVTYVSIEKLTSPPPCYFNLTEEDISKYPIIGEMIEKIEKENRTYFGKEVSSKKGVEIYEYMLERINETEENCGICFFYKDHYYRFRLGAT
;
A
#
# COMPACT_ATOMS: atom_id res chain seq x y z
N MET A 1 38.89 -28.58 28.01
CA MET A 1 37.69 -27.74 28.33
C MET A 1 37.62 -26.45 27.51
N VAL A 2 38.73 -25.74 27.28
CA VAL A 2 38.80 -24.47 26.51
C VAL A 2 38.36 -24.60 25.03
N SER A 3 38.69 -25.72 24.37
CA SER A 3 38.33 -25.99 22.96
C SER A 3 36.81 -26.05 22.71
N ASN A 4 36.03 -26.64 23.63
CA ASN A 4 34.57 -26.70 23.52
C ASN A 4 33.90 -25.33 23.67
N VAL A 5 34.50 -24.41 24.44
CA VAL A 5 33.98 -23.04 24.61
C VAL A 5 34.28 -22.20 23.37
N LEU A 6 35.47 -22.34 22.78
CA LEU A 6 35.83 -21.67 21.52
C LEU A 6 35.00 -22.19 20.34
N MET A 7 34.77 -23.50 20.23
CA MET A 7 33.87 -24.07 19.22
C MET A 7 32.43 -23.57 19.36
N LYS A 8 31.89 -23.54 20.59
CA LYS A 8 30.54 -23.00 20.83
C LYS A 8 30.43 -21.53 20.43
N LYS A 9 31.40 -20.69 20.82
CA LYS A 9 31.44 -19.27 20.43
C LYS A 9 31.56 -19.09 18.91
N GLY A 10 32.37 -19.90 18.24
CA GLY A 10 32.51 -19.90 16.78
C GLY A 10 31.20 -20.27 16.07
N ILE A 11 30.53 -21.33 16.52
CA ILE A 11 29.22 -21.75 15.99
C ILE A 11 28.17 -20.65 16.21
N THR A 12 28.13 -20.03 17.40
CA THR A 12 27.21 -18.91 17.67
C THR A 12 27.48 -17.72 16.74
N CYS A 13 28.74 -17.34 16.51
CA CYS A 13 29.07 -16.27 15.57
C CYS A 13 28.62 -16.60 14.13
N ILE A 14 28.84 -17.83 13.67
CA ILE A 14 28.41 -18.26 12.33
C ILE A 14 26.89 -18.20 12.19
N LEU A 15 26.15 -18.66 13.21
CA LEU A 15 24.69 -18.61 13.21
C LEU A 15 24.15 -17.17 13.16
N ILE A 16 24.75 -16.26 13.91
CA ILE A 16 24.37 -14.82 13.88
C ILE A 16 24.61 -14.25 12.49
N ILE A 17 25.78 -14.53 11.89
CA ILE A 17 26.10 -14.05 10.54
C ILE A 17 25.11 -14.63 9.52
N ALA A 18 24.83 -15.94 9.57
CA ALA A 18 23.89 -16.60 8.67
C ALA A 18 22.46 -16.03 8.80
N MET A 19 22.00 -15.79 10.03
CA MET A 19 20.69 -15.16 10.29
C MET A 19 20.63 -13.74 9.74
N SER A 20 21.69 -12.94 9.88
CA SER A 20 21.76 -11.59 9.32
C SER A 20 21.68 -11.60 7.79
N PHE A 21 22.41 -12.49 7.12
CA PHE A 21 22.31 -12.64 5.66
C PHE A 21 20.93 -13.12 5.22
N PHE A 22 20.32 -14.04 5.96
CA PHE A 22 18.96 -14.50 5.69
C PHE A 22 17.93 -13.38 5.86
N ALA A 23 18.06 -12.55 6.88
CA ALA A 23 17.20 -11.38 7.07
C ALA A 23 17.37 -10.35 5.93
N ILE A 24 18.61 -10.05 5.52
CA ILE A 24 18.88 -9.17 4.38
C ILE A 24 18.29 -9.73 3.09
N TYR A 25 18.46 -11.04 2.85
CA TYR A 25 17.86 -11.73 1.71
C TYR A 25 16.34 -11.61 1.71
N LEU A 26 15.69 -11.87 2.85
CA LEU A 26 14.24 -11.71 2.99
C LEU A 26 13.80 -10.27 2.74
N ILE A 27 14.51 -9.26 3.26
CA ILE A 27 14.18 -7.85 3.00
C ILE A 27 14.22 -7.53 1.50
N HIS A 28 15.25 -7.97 0.79
CA HIS A 28 15.36 -7.75 -0.66
C HIS A 28 14.33 -8.58 -1.45
N TYR A 29 14.06 -9.81 -1.03
CA TYR A 29 13.03 -10.65 -1.63
C TYR A 29 11.64 -10.01 -1.47
N MET A 30 11.34 -9.45 -0.30
CA MET A 30 10.08 -8.76 -0.01
C MET A 30 9.91 -7.46 -0.82
N GLN A 31 11.00 -6.82 -1.27
CA GLN A 31 10.94 -5.66 -2.17
C GLN A 31 10.43 -6.01 -3.58
N GLY A 32 10.50 -7.28 -3.98
CA GLY A 32 9.98 -7.77 -5.25
C GLY A 32 8.46 -7.97 -5.27
N PHE A 33 7.78 -7.87 -4.12
CA PHE A 33 6.33 -8.01 -4.07
C PHE A 33 5.66 -6.76 -4.61
N VAL A 34 4.78 -6.96 -5.58
CA VAL A 34 3.85 -5.95 -6.05
C VAL A 34 2.55 -6.03 -5.26
N THR A 35 1.86 -4.91 -5.16
CA THR A 35 0.47 -4.84 -4.70
C THR A 35 -0.35 -4.20 -5.78
N TYR A 36 -1.65 -4.45 -5.74
CA TYR A 36 -2.58 -3.90 -6.70
C TYR A 36 -3.41 -2.80 -6.04
N VAL A 37 -3.27 -1.58 -6.53
CA VAL A 37 -4.12 -0.47 -6.10
C VAL A 37 -5.23 -0.30 -7.13
N SER A 38 -6.47 -0.16 -6.66
CA SER A 38 -7.62 0.05 -7.55
C SER A 38 -8.56 1.14 -7.08
N ILE A 39 -9.18 1.80 -8.08
CA ILE A 39 -10.18 2.82 -7.92
C ILE A 39 -11.41 2.42 -8.72
N GLU A 40 -12.57 2.49 -8.08
CA GLU A 40 -13.87 2.24 -8.66
C GLU A 40 -14.70 3.52 -8.61
N LYS A 41 -15.26 3.95 -9.74
CA LYS A 41 -16.21 5.06 -9.82
C LYS A 41 -17.59 4.58 -9.40
N LEU A 42 -18.19 5.25 -8.43
CA LEU A 42 -19.48 4.89 -7.86
C LEU A 42 -20.61 5.65 -8.56
N THR A 43 -21.74 4.98 -8.74
CA THR A 43 -22.95 5.55 -9.36
C THR A 43 -23.85 6.27 -8.36
N SER A 44 -23.60 6.12 -7.06
CA SER A 44 -24.37 6.72 -5.97
C SER A 44 -23.45 7.12 -4.81
N PRO A 45 -23.86 8.10 -3.98
CA PRO A 45 -23.10 8.49 -2.81
C PRO A 45 -22.93 7.30 -1.84
N PRO A 46 -21.70 7.01 -1.38
CA PRO A 46 -21.45 6.04 -0.32
C PRO A 46 -21.91 6.62 1.04
N PRO A 47 -22.15 5.77 2.05
CA PRO A 47 -22.61 6.22 3.37
C PRO A 47 -21.61 7.16 4.06
N CYS A 48 -20.31 6.93 3.88
CA CYS A 48 -19.24 7.80 4.34
C CYS A 48 -18.21 8.01 3.22
N TYR A 49 -17.61 9.19 3.20
CA TYR A 49 -16.52 9.54 2.29
C TYR A 49 -15.79 10.77 2.81
N PHE A 50 -14.54 10.96 2.38
CA PHE A 50 -13.83 12.23 2.56
C PHE A 50 -13.67 12.94 1.22
N ASN A 51 -13.41 14.25 1.26
CA ASN A 51 -13.09 15.02 0.06
C ASN A 51 -11.59 14.89 -0.24
N LEU A 52 -11.26 14.31 -1.39
CA LEU A 52 -9.88 14.24 -1.86
C LEU A 52 -9.51 15.59 -2.49
N THR A 53 -8.40 16.17 -2.09
CA THR A 53 -7.96 17.50 -2.56
C THR A 53 -6.87 17.42 -3.62
N GLU A 54 -6.61 18.52 -4.31
CA GLU A 54 -5.48 18.61 -5.25
C GLU A 54 -4.11 18.48 -4.53
N GLU A 55 -4.03 18.84 -3.25
CA GLU A 55 -2.83 18.60 -2.43
C GLU A 55 -2.60 17.10 -2.20
N ASP A 56 -3.69 16.37 -1.90
CA ASP A 56 -3.66 14.92 -1.72
C ASP A 56 -3.20 14.22 -3.03
N ILE A 57 -3.67 14.71 -4.19
CA ILE A 57 -3.24 14.25 -5.52
C ILE A 57 -1.78 14.59 -5.79
N SER A 58 -1.30 15.77 -5.39
CA SER A 58 0.12 16.14 -5.52
C SER A 58 1.03 15.19 -4.74
N LYS A 59 0.60 14.78 -3.54
CA LYS A 59 1.31 13.80 -2.71
C LYS A 59 1.32 12.40 -3.33
N TYR A 60 0.20 11.98 -3.93
CA TYR A 60 0.07 10.68 -4.59
C TYR A 60 -0.49 10.79 -6.02
N PRO A 61 0.35 11.21 -7.01
CA PRO A 61 -0.11 11.49 -8.38
C PRO A 61 -0.77 10.31 -9.08
N ILE A 62 -0.41 9.09 -8.70
CA ILE A 62 -1.00 7.85 -9.24
C ILE A 62 -2.52 7.80 -9.07
N ILE A 63 -3.07 8.37 -8.00
CA ILE A 63 -4.53 8.41 -7.78
C ILE A 63 -5.19 9.26 -8.86
N GLY A 64 -4.61 10.42 -9.17
CA GLY A 64 -5.06 11.31 -10.24
C GLY A 64 -4.97 10.65 -11.61
N GLU A 65 -3.84 10.00 -11.92
CA GLU A 65 -3.67 9.24 -13.18
C GLU A 65 -4.74 8.17 -13.36
N MET A 66 -5.06 7.43 -12.28
CA MET A 66 -6.05 6.37 -12.31
C MET A 66 -7.46 6.92 -12.53
N ILE A 67 -7.82 8.02 -11.85
CA ILE A 67 -9.11 8.70 -12.04
C ILE A 67 -9.23 9.24 -13.47
N GLU A 68 -8.19 9.93 -13.98
CA GLU A 68 -8.20 10.45 -15.34
C GLU A 68 -8.42 9.34 -16.37
N LYS A 69 -7.82 8.16 -16.14
CA LYS A 69 -7.99 7.01 -17.02
C LYS A 69 -9.40 6.43 -16.97
N ILE A 70 -10.01 6.37 -15.78
CA ILE A 70 -11.42 5.98 -15.60
C ILE A 70 -12.32 6.91 -16.40
N GLU A 71 -12.14 8.23 -16.28
CA GLU A 71 -12.95 9.23 -16.97
C GLU A 71 -12.74 9.20 -18.49
N LYS A 72 -11.48 9.25 -18.95
CA LYS A 72 -11.11 9.31 -20.37
C LYS A 72 -11.58 8.07 -21.14
N GLU A 73 -11.52 6.91 -20.51
CA GLU A 73 -11.92 5.64 -21.13
C GLU A 73 -13.37 5.24 -20.80
N ASN A 74 -14.12 6.11 -20.11
CA ASN A 74 -15.49 5.86 -19.65
C ASN A 74 -15.65 4.49 -18.96
N ARG A 75 -14.70 4.15 -18.09
CA ARG A 75 -14.71 2.91 -17.30
C ARG A 75 -15.32 3.18 -15.93
N THR A 76 -15.77 2.12 -15.26
CA THR A 76 -16.18 2.18 -13.85
C THR A 76 -15.05 1.82 -12.89
N TYR A 77 -13.95 1.28 -13.41
CA TYR A 77 -12.88 0.72 -12.59
C TYR A 77 -11.54 0.80 -13.30
N PHE A 78 -10.49 1.11 -12.55
CA PHE A 78 -9.12 0.97 -13.00
C PHE A 78 -8.22 0.56 -11.84
N GLY A 79 -7.28 -0.33 -12.12
CA GLY A 79 -6.27 -0.72 -11.14
C GLY A 79 -4.89 -0.86 -11.77
N LYS A 80 -3.88 -0.73 -10.92
CA LYS A 80 -2.48 -0.63 -11.32
C LYS A 80 -1.60 -1.33 -10.29
N GLU A 81 -0.64 -2.09 -10.79
CA GLU A 81 0.41 -2.65 -9.94
C GLU A 81 1.35 -1.54 -9.47
N VAL A 82 1.69 -1.60 -8.19
CA VAL A 82 2.67 -0.72 -7.54
C VAL A 82 3.56 -1.57 -6.63
N SER A 83 4.72 -1.03 -6.23
CA SER A 83 5.51 -1.70 -5.20
C SER A 83 4.69 -1.84 -3.91
N SER A 84 4.85 -2.95 -3.20
CA SER A 84 4.12 -3.19 -1.93
C SER A 84 4.26 -2.02 -0.96
N LYS A 85 5.49 -1.49 -0.83
CA LYS A 85 5.77 -0.32 0.00
C LYS A 85 4.89 0.88 -0.39
N LYS A 86 4.84 1.23 -1.68
CA LYS A 86 4.06 2.38 -2.14
C LYS A 86 2.55 2.13 -2.04
N GLY A 87 2.09 0.92 -2.33
CA GLY A 87 0.67 0.56 -2.17
C GLY A 87 0.20 0.67 -0.73
N VAL A 88 1.00 0.19 0.22
CA VAL A 88 0.75 0.32 1.66
C VAL A 88 0.78 1.78 2.11
N GLU A 89 1.79 2.56 1.70
CA GLU A 89 1.87 3.99 2.04
C GLU A 89 0.63 4.77 1.57
N ILE A 90 0.12 4.49 0.37
CA ILE A 90 -1.10 5.11 -0.14
C ILE A 90 -2.32 4.63 0.66
N TYR A 91 -2.42 3.32 0.92
CA TYR A 91 -3.53 2.75 1.67
C TYR A 91 -3.64 3.31 3.08
N GLU A 92 -2.53 3.37 3.82
CA GLU A 92 -2.48 3.93 5.17
C GLU A 92 -2.90 5.40 5.19
N TYR A 93 -2.41 6.18 4.23
CA TYR A 93 -2.82 7.57 4.10
C TYR A 93 -4.33 7.72 3.82
N MET A 94 -4.87 6.95 2.88
CA MET A 94 -6.31 7.01 2.58
C MET A 94 -7.17 6.48 3.74
N LEU A 95 -6.66 5.50 4.49
CA LEU A 95 -7.30 4.96 5.68
C LEU A 95 -7.35 5.99 6.81
N GLU A 96 -6.27 6.73 7.03
CA GLU A 96 -6.23 7.85 7.99
C GLU A 96 -7.31 8.89 7.64
N ARG A 97 -7.40 9.27 6.36
CA ARG A 97 -8.38 10.26 5.86
C ARG A 97 -9.83 9.83 6.06
N ILE A 98 -10.17 8.56 5.86
CA ILE A 98 -11.55 8.09 6.08
C ILE A 98 -11.85 7.90 7.58
N ASN A 99 -10.88 7.54 8.41
CA ASN A 99 -11.10 7.39 9.84
C ASN A 99 -11.45 8.71 10.54
N GLU A 100 -11.08 9.85 9.95
CA GLU A 100 -11.56 11.19 10.37
C GLU A 100 -13.09 11.34 10.23
N THR A 101 -13.77 10.48 9.47
CA THR A 101 -15.22 10.55 9.23
C THR A 101 -16.07 9.79 10.27
N GLU A 102 -15.44 9.16 11.27
CA GLU A 102 -16.07 8.38 12.37
C GLU A 102 -16.97 7.19 11.94
N GLU A 103 -17.06 6.88 10.65
CA GLU A 103 -17.87 5.79 10.10
C GLU A 103 -17.01 4.71 9.41
N ASN A 104 -17.34 3.44 9.66
CA ASN A 104 -16.63 2.31 9.05
C ASN A 104 -17.32 1.88 7.75
N CYS A 105 -16.99 2.53 6.63
CA CYS A 105 -17.60 2.21 5.33
C CYS A 105 -16.59 1.99 4.19
N GLY A 106 -15.42 1.45 4.48
CA GLY A 106 -14.35 1.29 3.49
C GLY A 106 -13.85 2.64 2.96
N ILE A 107 -12.78 2.62 2.16
CA ILE A 107 -12.11 3.86 1.74
C ILE A 107 -12.85 4.45 0.54
N CYS A 108 -13.77 5.36 0.80
CA CYS A 108 -14.50 6.09 -0.24
C CYS A 108 -14.16 7.59 -0.21
N PHE A 109 -14.12 8.23 -1.38
CA PHE A 109 -13.79 9.64 -1.48
C PHE A 109 -14.56 10.34 -2.60
N PHE A 110 -14.76 11.65 -2.45
CA PHE A 110 -15.33 12.52 -3.47
C PHE A 110 -14.23 13.35 -4.13
N TYR A 111 -14.26 13.42 -5.46
CA TYR A 111 -13.31 14.21 -6.25
C TYR A 111 -13.94 14.58 -7.60
N LYS A 112 -13.78 15.83 -8.06
CA LYS A 112 -14.30 16.32 -9.35
C LYS A 112 -15.73 15.85 -9.67
N ASP A 113 -16.65 16.14 -8.76
CA ASP A 113 -18.09 15.87 -8.88
C ASP A 113 -18.50 14.39 -8.90
N HIS A 114 -17.59 13.48 -8.54
CA HIS A 114 -17.85 12.04 -8.54
C HIS A 114 -17.37 11.37 -7.26
N TYR A 115 -18.04 10.26 -6.94
CA TYR A 115 -17.67 9.40 -5.82
C TYR A 115 -16.84 8.23 -6.32
N TYR A 116 -15.83 7.88 -5.55
CA TYR A 116 -14.93 6.77 -5.85
C TYR A 116 -14.69 5.91 -4.61
N ARG A 117 -14.30 4.66 -4.84
CA ARG A 117 -13.82 3.73 -3.81
C ARG A 117 -12.40 3.29 -4.13
N PHE A 118 -11.52 3.39 -3.14
CA PHE A 118 -10.16 2.91 -3.18
C PHE A 118 -10.05 1.51 -2.57
N ARG A 119 -9.24 0.64 -3.17
CA ARG A 119 -8.89 -0.67 -2.59
C ARG A 119 -7.41 -0.97 -2.79
N LEU A 120 -6.83 -1.64 -1.80
CA LEU A 120 -5.55 -2.31 -1.89
C LEU A 120 -5.81 -3.83 -1.95
N GLY A 121 -5.32 -4.47 -3.00
CA GLY A 121 -5.28 -5.92 -3.14
C GLY A 121 -3.86 -6.44 -3.01
N ALA A 122 -3.68 -7.57 -2.33
CA ALA A 122 -2.47 -8.36 -2.44
C ALA A 122 -2.57 -9.25 -3.69
N THR A 123 -1.46 -9.39 -4.41
CA THR A 123 -1.28 -10.46 -5.42
C THR A 123 -0.79 -11.73 -4.75
#